data_AF-A0ABC8LBT6-F1
#
_entry.id   AF-A0ABC8LBT6-F1
#
_cell.length_a   1.000
_cell.length_b   1.000
_cell.length_c   1.000
_cell.angle_alpha   90.00
_cell.angle_beta   90.00
_cell.angle_gamma   90.00
#
_symmetry.space_group_name_H-M   'P 1'
#
loop_
_entity.id
_entity.type
_entity.pdbx_description
1 polymer ?
#
loop_
_entity_poly.entity_id
_entity_poly.type
_entity_poly.pdbx_seq_one_letter_code
_entity_poly.pdbx_strand_id
1 'polypeptide(L)'
;MAKIFINTLHLSALMMFLLFISSGLPKVNGQPGPCLAELGEPEPPFICRGLLSARTCNGRCKLRNIRHTGICKPEDNALHCHCYEPCT
;
A
#
# COMPACT_ATOMS: atom_id res chain seq x y z
N MET A 1 -33.82 32.19 23.39
CA MET A 1 -33.09 31.05 23.97
C MET A 1 -32.83 29.91 22.98
N ALA A 2 -33.70 29.65 21.98
CA ALA A 2 -33.48 28.57 20.99
C ALA A 2 -32.22 28.71 20.10
N LYS A 3 -31.78 29.95 19.83
CA LYS A 3 -30.62 30.23 18.94
C LYS A 3 -29.29 29.71 19.50
N ILE A 4 -29.17 29.65 20.83
CA ILE A 4 -27.97 29.13 21.50
C ILE A 4 -27.93 27.60 21.38
N PHE A 5 -29.08 26.92 21.56
CA PHE A 5 -29.19 25.46 21.46
C PHE A 5 -28.82 24.92 20.07
N ILE A 6 -29.20 25.62 18.99
CA ILE A 6 -28.88 25.22 17.61
C ILE A 6 -27.37 25.29 17.36
N ASN A 7 -26.71 26.36 17.83
CA ASN A 7 -25.26 26.50 17.70
C ASN A 7 -24.50 25.44 18.51
N THR A 8 -24.97 25.10 19.71
CA THR A 8 -24.33 24.06 20.54
C THR A 8 -24.49 22.66 19.95
N LEU A 9 -25.66 22.36 19.36
CA LEU A 9 -25.91 21.10 18.63
C LEU A 9 -25.02 20.98 17.40
N HIS A 10 -24.86 22.05 16.63
CA HIS A 10 -23.93 22.08 15.48
C HIS A 10 -22.48 21.88 15.91
N LEU A 11 -22.05 22.53 17.00
CA LEU A 11 -20.69 22.35 17.51
C LEU A 11 -20.43 20.89 17.95
N SER A 12 -21.39 20.29 18.65
CA SER A 12 -21.29 18.90 19.12
C SER A 12 -21.20 17.90 17.96
N ALA A 13 -22.03 18.07 16.92
CA ALA A 13 -21.99 17.23 15.73
C ALA A 13 -20.66 17.37 14.96
N LEU A 14 -20.12 18.58 14.88
CA LEU A 14 -18.85 18.86 14.20
C LEU A 14 -17.68 18.24 14.97
N MET A 15 -17.70 18.29 16.31
CA MET A 15 -16.72 17.61 17.15
C MET A 15 -16.78 16.08 17.02
N MET A 16 -17.99 15.49 16.98
CA MET A 16 -18.13 14.05 16.73
C MET A 16 -17.57 13.67 15.36
N PHE A 17 -17.85 14.44 14.31
CA PHE A 17 -17.31 14.20 12.97
C PHE A 17 -15.77 14.28 12.94
N LEU A 18 -15.18 15.25 13.62
CA LEU A 18 -13.73 15.35 13.78
C LEU A 18 -13.14 14.16 14.56
N LEU A 19 -13.82 13.67 15.59
CA LEU A 19 -13.42 12.46 16.32
C LEU A 19 -13.49 11.20 15.44
N PHE A 20 -14.47 11.09 14.54
CA PHE A 20 -14.54 10.00 13.55
C PHE A 20 -13.38 10.04 12.56
N ILE A 21 -12.97 11.24 12.09
CA ILE A 21 -11.82 11.38 11.20
C ILE A 21 -10.50 11.12 11.95
N SER A 22 -10.40 11.54 13.21
CA SER A 22 -9.22 11.34 14.08
C SER A 22 -9.04 9.88 14.54
N SER A 23 -10.14 9.13 14.63
CA SER A 23 -10.15 7.68 14.91
C SER A 23 -9.69 6.86 13.69
N GLY A 24 -8.71 7.40 12.95
CA GLY A 24 -8.05 6.88 11.77
C GLY A 24 -8.65 5.61 11.26
N LEU A 25 -9.43 5.72 10.16
CA LEU A 25 -9.82 4.60 9.29
C LEU A 25 -8.76 3.52 9.44
N PRO A 26 -9.09 2.34 10.02
CA PRO A 26 -8.10 1.30 10.17
C PRO A 26 -7.47 1.17 8.79
N LYS A 27 -6.15 1.30 8.72
CA LYS A 27 -5.38 0.99 7.53
C LYS A 27 -5.71 -0.46 7.23
N VAL A 28 -6.77 -0.66 6.45
CA VAL A 28 -7.11 -1.93 5.85
C VAL A 28 -6.00 -2.10 4.82
N ASN A 29 -4.86 -2.60 5.30
CA ASN A 29 -3.80 -3.15 4.46
C ASN A 29 -4.29 -4.42 3.74
N GLY A 30 -5.52 -4.89 4.01
CA GLY A 30 -6.23 -5.85 3.19
C GLY A 30 -6.86 -5.19 1.98
N GLN A 31 -6.06 -4.66 1.05
CA GLN A 31 -6.55 -4.59 -0.33
C GLN A 31 -7.00 -6.01 -0.71
N PRO A 32 -8.18 -6.23 -1.32
CA PRO A 32 -8.41 -7.41 -2.14
C PRO A 32 -7.56 -7.26 -3.40
N GLY A 33 -6.24 -7.19 -3.22
CA GLY A 33 -5.29 -7.38 -4.30
C GLY A 33 -5.31 -8.86 -4.66
N PRO A 34 -4.95 -9.23 -5.90
CA PRO A 34 -4.70 -10.62 -6.23
C PRO A 34 -3.76 -11.19 -5.17
N CYS A 35 -4.08 -12.37 -4.64
CA CYS A 35 -3.19 -13.05 -3.71
C CYS A 35 -1.85 -13.27 -4.42
N LEU A 36 -0.76 -12.80 -3.81
CA LEU A 36 0.58 -12.82 -4.36
C LEU A 36 1.49 -13.52 -3.35
N ALA A 37 1.98 -14.71 -3.71
CA ALA A 37 2.97 -15.44 -2.93
C ALA A 37 4.38 -15.02 -3.37
N GLU A 38 5.26 -14.76 -2.41
CA GLU A 38 6.63 -14.33 -2.72
C GLU A 38 7.48 -15.50 -3.22
N LEU A 39 8.22 -15.28 -4.30
CA LEU A 39 9.06 -16.28 -4.96
C LEU A 39 10.51 -16.17 -4.52
N GLY A 40 10.87 -16.95 -3.50
CA GLY A 40 12.26 -17.13 -3.06
C GLY A 40 12.94 -15.84 -2.60
N GLU A 41 14.26 -15.84 -2.64
CA GLU A 41 15.09 -14.72 -2.16
C GLU A 41 15.03 -13.51 -3.11
N PRO A 42 15.08 -12.28 -2.55
CA PRO A 42 15.06 -11.06 -3.34
C PRO A 42 16.23 -10.96 -4.32
N GLU A 43 15.93 -10.45 -5.52
CA GLU A 43 16.95 -10.12 -6.50
C GLU A 43 17.77 -8.89 -6.05
N PRO A 44 19.05 -8.84 -6.44
CA PRO A 44 19.99 -7.82 -5.98
C PRO A 44 19.53 -6.38 -6.23
N PRO A 45 19.93 -5.43 -5.37
CA PRO A 45 19.32 -4.11 -5.27
C PRO A 45 19.54 -3.19 -6.48
N PHE A 46 20.45 -3.56 -7.39
CA PHE A 46 20.70 -2.78 -8.61
C PHE A 46 19.47 -2.76 -9.54
N ILE A 47 18.62 -3.79 -9.50
CA ILE A 47 17.41 -3.88 -10.34
C ILE A 47 16.45 -2.73 -10.00
N CYS A 48 16.40 -2.36 -8.72
CA CYS A 48 15.47 -1.37 -8.21
C CYS A 48 16.08 0.05 -8.09
N ARG A 49 17.17 0.33 -8.81
CA ARG A 49 17.84 1.65 -8.78
C ARG A 49 17.43 2.51 -9.99
N GLY A 50 16.90 3.71 -9.73
CA GLY A 50 16.58 4.72 -10.76
C GLY A 50 15.10 4.78 -11.20
N LEU A 51 14.80 5.64 -12.18
CA LEU A 51 13.44 6.01 -12.61
C LEU A 51 12.60 4.85 -13.18
N LEU A 52 13.25 3.83 -13.75
CA LEU A 52 12.58 2.69 -14.40
C LEU A 52 12.67 1.39 -13.57
N SER A 53 13.17 1.48 -12.35
CA SER A 53 13.38 0.37 -11.39
C SER A 53 12.20 -0.59 -11.28
N ALA A 54 11.00 -0.06 -11.03
CA ALA A 54 9.78 -0.86 -10.91
C ALA A 54 9.42 -1.61 -12.19
N ARG A 55 9.59 -0.97 -13.36
CA ARG A 55 9.32 -1.61 -14.67
C ARG A 55 10.35 -2.69 -14.98
N THR A 56 11.62 -2.46 -14.64
CA THR A 56 12.71 -3.43 -14.81
C THR A 56 12.51 -4.66 -13.91
N CYS A 57 12.20 -4.44 -12.63
CA CYS A 57 11.89 -5.52 -11.69
C CYS A 57 10.70 -6.37 -12.18
N ASN A 58 9.58 -5.72 -12.53
CA ASN A 58 8.40 -6.41 -13.06
C ASN A 58 8.68 -7.16 -14.36
N GLY A 59 9.42 -6.54 -15.30
CA GLY A 59 9.82 -7.19 -16.54
C GLY A 59 10.65 -8.44 -16.32
N ARG A 60 11.61 -8.39 -15.39
CA ARG A 60 12.47 -9.53 -15.05
C ARG A 60 11.69 -10.69 -14.42
N CYS A 61 10.78 -10.41 -13.49
CA CYS A 61 9.90 -11.44 -12.94
C CYS A 61 9.02 -12.07 -14.03
N LYS A 62 8.55 -11.25 -14.98
CA LYS A 62 7.75 -11.71 -16.13
C LYS A 62 8.51 -12.55 -17.15
N LEU A 63 9.84 -12.36 -17.27
CA LEU A 63 10.68 -13.24 -18.08
C LEU A 63 10.73 -14.67 -17.54
N ARG A 64 10.59 -14.85 -16.22
CA ARG A 64 10.47 -16.18 -15.61
C ARG A 64 9.09 -16.79 -15.87
N ASN A 65 8.03 -16.01 -15.69
CA ASN A 65 6.66 -16.38 -16.03
C ASN A 65 5.81 -15.13 -16.21
N ILE A 66 5.06 -15.04 -17.31
CA ILE A 66 4.27 -13.85 -17.65
C ILE A 66 3.22 -13.46 -16.59
N ARG A 67 2.80 -14.42 -15.75
CA ARG A 67 1.86 -14.21 -14.65
C ARG A 67 2.51 -13.64 -13.39
N HIS A 68 3.83 -13.67 -13.28
CA HIS A 68 4.51 -13.12 -12.12
C HIS A 68 4.48 -11.59 -12.11
N THR A 69 4.61 -11.02 -10.92
CA THR A 69 4.70 -9.57 -10.70
C THR A 69 5.96 -9.26 -9.93
N GLY A 70 6.71 -8.24 -10.38
CA GLY A 70 7.90 -7.76 -9.67
C GLY A 70 7.63 -6.46 -8.94
N ILE A 71 8.00 -6.39 -7.66
CA ILE A 71 7.81 -5.22 -6.80
C ILE A 71 9.13 -4.90 -6.11
N CYS A 72 9.52 -3.63 -6.16
CA CYS A 72 10.67 -3.13 -5.40
C CYS A 72 10.23 -2.82 -3.96
N LYS A 73 10.80 -3.52 -2.98
CA LYS A 73 10.57 -3.25 -1.56
C LYS A 73 11.84 -2.75 -0.89
N PRO A 74 11.73 -1.82 0.08
CA PRO A 74 12.88 -1.41 0.87
C PRO A 74 13.25 -2.49 1.88
N GLU A 75 14.53 -2.88 1.90
CA GLU A 75 15.12 -3.87 2.80
C GLU A 75 16.58 -3.45 3.09
N ASP A 76 16.99 -3.46 4.36
CA ASP A 76 18.36 -3.11 4.80
C ASP A 76 18.97 -1.84 4.16
N ASN A 77 18.17 -0.76 4.07
CA ASN A 77 18.52 0.52 3.45
C ASN A 77 18.75 0.49 1.92
N ALA A 78 18.40 -0.61 1.25
CA ALA A 78 18.41 -0.73 -0.19
C ALA A 78 17.00 -1.07 -0.72
N LEU A 79 16.77 -0.90 -2.02
CA LEU A 79 15.56 -1.40 -2.66
C LEU A 79 15.86 -2.74 -3.31
N HIS A 80 15.18 -3.78 -2.87
CA HIS A 80 15.31 -5.15 -3.37
C HIS A 80 14.14 -5.48 -4.29
N CYS A 81 14.38 -6.26 -5.33
CA CYS A 81 13.34 -6.68 -6.27
C CYS A 81 12.77 -8.03 -5.81
N HIS A 82 11.51 -8.06 -5.41
CA HIS A 82 10.82 -9.28 -5.03
C HIS A 82 9.87 -9.68 -6.15
N CYS A 83 9.93 -10.95 -6.55
CA CYS A 83 9.00 -11.53 -7.50
C CYS A 83 7.86 -12.23 -6.76
N TYR A 84 6.66 -12.13 -7.29
CA TYR A 84 5.47 -12.76 -6.74
C TYR A 84 4.76 -13.59 -7.80
N GLU A 85 4.25 -14.76 -7.39
CA GLU A 85 3.31 -15.54 -8.18
C GLU A 85 1.87 -15.32 -7.71
N PRO A 86 0.88 -15.37 -8.61
CA PRO A 86 -0.52 -15.39 -8.19
C PRO A 86 -0.81 -16.67 -7.41
N CYS A 87 -1.47 -16.56 -6.26
CA CYS A 87 -1.99 -17.73 -5.58
C CYS A 87 -3.05 -18.39 -6.48
N THR A 88 -2.95 -19.72 -6.60
CA THR A 88 -3.89 -20.54 -7.39
C THR A 88 -4.98 -21.11 -6.52
#